data_AF-X0TSA8-F1
#
_entry.id   AF-X0TSA8-F1
#
_cell.length_a   1.000
_cell.length_b   1.000
_cell.length_c   1.000
_cell.angle_alpha   90.00
_cell.angle_beta   90.00
_cell.angle_gamma   90.00
#
_symmetry.space_group_name_H-M   'P 1'
#
loop_
_entity.id
_entity.type
_entity.pdbx_description
1 polymer ?
#
loop_
_entity_poly.entity_id
_entity_poly.type
_entity_poly.pdbx_seq_one_letter_code
_entity_poly.pdbx_strand_id
1 'polypeptide(L)'
;MGNMHFKCYKATKQAEVVAVCDADEDRLKGTGAAGNIPGAEEPLDLTGVEQYRDFDKMLSEAELDAVSITLPTYMHKDFTIKALERGLNVLCEKPMA
;
A
#
# COMPACT_ATOMS: atom_id res chain seq x y z
N MET A 1 -2.00 7.10 -5.61
CA MET A 1 -1.33 7.61 -4.39
C MET A 1 -0.37 6.59 -3.78
N GLY A 2 -0.62 5.27 -3.91
CA GLY A 2 0.25 4.21 -3.38
C GLY A 2 1.76 4.40 -3.60
N ASN A 3 2.22 4.65 -4.84
CA ASN A 3 3.65 4.83 -5.11
C ASN A 3 4.29 6.00 -4.33
N MET A 4 3.54 7.09 -4.13
CA MET A 4 4.03 8.22 -3.35
C MET A 4 4.15 7.84 -1.87
N HIS A 5 3.14 7.16 -1.32
CA HIS A 5 3.19 6.68 0.07
C HIS A 5 4.37 5.73 0.27
N PHE A 6 4.56 4.78 -0.66
CA PHE A 6 5.70 3.87 -0.64
C PHE A 6 7.04 4.62 -0.59
N LYS A 7 7.25 5.60 -1.49
CA LYS A 7 8.48 6.41 -1.53
C LYS A 7 8.68 7.21 -0.23
N CYS A 8 7.61 7.80 0.32
CA CYS A 8 7.66 8.52 1.59
C CYS A 8 8.02 7.59 2.77
N TYR A 9 7.43 6.40 2.84
CA TYR A 9 7.74 5.44 3.90
C TYR A 9 9.15 4.87 3.78
N LYS A 10 9.61 4.51 2.57
CA LYS A 10 11.01 4.08 2.34
C LYS A 10 12.03 5.15 2.75
N ALA A 11 11.69 6.44 2.64
CA ALA A 11 12.55 7.54 3.08
C ALA A 11 12.48 7.81 4.60
N THR A 12 11.54 7.19 5.32
CA THR A 12 11.30 7.42 6.75
C THR A 12 12.08 6.42 7.60
N LYS A 13 12.92 6.89 8.53
CA LYS A 13 13.75 6.00 9.38
C LYS A 13 12.98 5.22 10.45
N GLN A 14 11.74 5.62 10.72
CA GLN A 14 10.89 5.05 11.78
C GLN A 14 9.83 4.09 11.23
N ALA A 15 9.85 3.82 9.93
CA ALA A 15 8.92 2.93 9.27
C ALA A 15 9.66 2.06 8.27
N GLU A 16 9.19 0.83 8.12
CA GLU A 16 9.66 -0.09 7.10
C GLU A 16 8.46 -0.56 6.29
N VAL A 17 8.58 -0.54 4.95
CA VAL A 17 7.57 -1.14 4.10
C VAL A 17 7.93 -2.60 3.90
N VAL A 18 7.21 -3.48 4.60
CA VAL A 18 7.41 -4.93 4.55
C VAL A 18 6.53 -5.63 3.51
N ALA A 19 5.39 -5.04 3.15
CA ALA A 19 4.47 -5.62 2.18
C ALA A 19 3.77 -4.54 1.32
N VAL A 20 3.38 -4.94 0.10
CA VAL A 20 2.49 -4.17 -0.80
C VAL A 20 1.38 -5.07 -1.34
N CYS A 21 0.20 -4.48 -1.57
CA CYS A 21 -0.94 -5.18 -2.16
C CYS A 21 -1.56 -4.37 -3.29
N ASP A 22 -1.67 -4.97 -4.47
CA ASP A 22 -2.38 -4.39 -5.62
C ASP A 22 -2.97 -5.51 -6.50
N ALA A 23 -4.15 -5.27 -7.05
CA ALA A 23 -4.80 -6.20 -7.97
C ALA A 23 -4.15 -6.19 -9.36
N ASP A 24 -3.56 -5.04 -9.73
CA ASP A 24 -2.83 -4.81 -10.97
C ASP A 24 -1.39 -5.35 -10.86
N GLU A 25 -1.01 -6.27 -11.75
CA GLU A 25 0.31 -6.92 -11.70
C GLU A 25 1.46 -6.00 -12.02
N ASP A 26 1.26 -5.00 -12.89
CA ASP A 26 2.33 -4.06 -13.24
C ASP A 26 2.62 -3.18 -12.03
N ARG A 27 1.57 -2.66 -11.38
CA ARG A 27 1.71 -1.92 -10.11
C ARG A 27 2.35 -2.74 -9.00
N LEU A 28 1.95 -4.02 -8.89
CA LEU A 28 2.50 -4.91 -7.88
C LEU A 28 4.00 -5.18 -8.09
N LYS A 29 4.45 -5.23 -9.34
CA LYS A 29 5.88 -5.33 -9.70
C LYS A 29 6.63 -4.00 -9.56
N GLY A 30 5.97 -2.96 -9.05
CA GLY A 30 6.54 -1.63 -8.88
C GLY A 30 6.62 -0.83 -10.18
N THR A 31 5.97 -1.28 -11.25
CA THR A 31 5.91 -0.60 -12.56
C THR A 31 4.49 -0.05 -12.80
N GLY A 32 4.18 0.40 -14.03
CA GLY A 32 2.84 0.90 -14.36
C GLY A 32 2.45 2.21 -13.66
N ALA A 33 3.44 2.93 -13.14
CA ALA A 33 3.23 4.18 -12.47
C ALA A 33 2.83 5.27 -13.47
N ALA A 34 1.57 5.70 -13.41
CA ALA A 34 1.05 6.82 -14.20
C ALA A 34 0.74 7.98 -13.26
N GLY A 35 1.31 9.15 -13.53
CA GLY A 35 1.05 10.34 -12.72
C GLY A 35 1.61 11.60 -13.35
N ASN A 36 1.06 12.75 -12.95
CA ASN A 36 1.44 14.07 -13.46
C ASN A 36 2.62 14.70 -12.69
N ILE A 37 3.42 13.89 -11.99
CA ILE A 37 4.50 14.35 -11.10
C ILE A 37 5.84 13.83 -11.65
N PRO A 38 6.89 14.67 -11.75
CA PRO A 38 8.22 14.20 -12.13
C PRO A 38 8.71 13.04 -11.24
N GLY A 39 9.26 12.00 -11.85
CA GLY A 39 9.71 10.79 -11.13
C GLY A 39 8.58 9.83 -10.74
N ALA A 40 7.32 10.10 -11.13
CA ALA A 40 6.23 9.14 -10.93
C ALA A 40 6.48 7.84 -11.68
N GLU A 41 7.06 7.91 -12.88
CA GLU A 41 7.27 6.76 -13.78
C GLU A 41 8.42 5.83 -13.36
N GLU A 42 9.26 6.26 -12.41
CA GLU A 42 10.37 5.45 -11.93
C GLU A 42 9.87 4.21 -11.20
N PRO A 43 10.37 3.01 -11.55
CA PRO A 43 10.01 1.78 -10.87
C PRO A 43 10.31 1.83 -9.38
N LEU A 44 9.47 1.15 -8.59
CA LEU A 44 9.71 1.00 -7.16
C LEU A 44 10.73 -0.12 -6.90
N ASP A 45 11.69 0.14 -6.01
CA ASP A 45 12.54 -0.92 -5.45
C ASP A 45 11.77 -1.69 -4.37
N LEU A 46 11.28 -2.86 -4.77
CA LEU A 46 10.55 -3.79 -3.92
C LEU A 46 11.44 -4.89 -3.33
N THR A 47 12.77 -4.71 -3.34
CA THR A 47 13.68 -5.67 -2.71
C THR A 47 13.35 -5.81 -1.23
N GLY A 48 13.11 -7.05 -0.79
CA GLY A 48 12.73 -7.37 0.59
C GLY A 48 11.27 -7.01 0.95
N VAL A 49 10.44 -6.63 -0.04
CA VAL A 49 9.02 -6.30 0.18
C VAL A 49 8.15 -7.43 -0.37
N GLU A 50 7.30 -7.99 0.49
CA GLU A 50 6.35 -9.02 0.10
C GLU A 50 5.23 -8.45 -0.79
N GLN A 51 4.80 -9.22 -1.79
CA GLN A 51 3.86 -8.77 -2.80
C GLN A 51 2.60 -9.62 -2.78
N TYR A 52 1.46 -8.96 -2.61
CA TYR A 52 0.15 -9.59 -2.51
C TYR A 52 -0.81 -9.08 -3.58
N ARG A 53 -1.62 -9.98 -4.14
CA ARG A 53 -2.75 -9.60 -4.99
C ARG A 53 -4.09 -9.61 -4.26
N ASP A 54 -4.10 -10.23 -3.09
CA ASP A 54 -5.27 -10.41 -2.25
C ASP A 54 -4.99 -9.81 -0.88
N PHE A 55 -5.85 -8.89 -0.47
CA PHE A 55 -5.68 -8.15 0.77
C PHE A 55 -5.91 -9.03 1.99
N ASP A 56 -6.88 -9.96 1.95
CA ASP A 56 -7.17 -10.85 3.07
C ASP A 56 -6.01 -11.82 3.30
N LYS A 57 -5.36 -12.26 2.21
CA LYS A 57 -4.11 -13.04 2.27
C LYS A 57 -2.98 -12.24 2.91
N MET A 58 -2.74 -10.99 2.46
CA MET A 58 -1.74 -10.11 3.06
C MET A 58 -1.96 -9.93 4.56
N LEU A 59 -3.20 -9.66 4.98
CA LEU A 59 -3.57 -9.52 6.39
C LEU A 59 -3.37 -10.79 7.22
N SER A 60 -3.27 -11.97 6.59
CA SER A 60 -3.07 -13.25 7.26
C SER A 60 -1.63 -13.73 7.31
N GLU A 61 -0.82 -13.39 6.30
CA GLU A 61 0.53 -13.93 6.12
C GLU A 61 1.61 -12.91 6.51
N ALA A 62 1.38 -11.61 6.29
CA ALA A 62 2.35 -10.58 6.59
C ALA A 62 2.29 -10.17 8.07
N GLU A 63 3.47 -9.98 8.67
CA GLU A 63 3.61 -9.37 9.99
C GLU A 63 3.51 -7.83 9.85
N LEU A 64 2.38 -7.25 10.25
CA LEU A 64 2.07 -5.83 10.05
C LEU A 64 1.74 -5.14 11.38
N ASP A 65 2.26 -3.94 11.60
CA ASP A 65 1.83 -3.04 12.69
C ASP A 65 0.75 -2.04 12.24
N ALA A 66 0.77 -1.69 10.95
CA ALA A 66 -0.09 -0.68 10.36
C ALA A 66 -0.28 -0.90 8.85
N VAL A 67 -1.35 -0.33 8.27
CA VAL A 67 -1.59 -0.30 6.83
C VAL A 67 -1.93 1.10 6.32
N SER A 68 -1.47 1.42 5.11
CA SER A 68 -1.80 2.65 4.39
C SER A 68 -2.75 2.34 3.23
N ILE A 69 -4.03 2.65 3.40
CA ILE A 69 -5.08 2.39 2.41
C ILE A 69 -5.10 3.54 1.40
N THR A 70 -4.60 3.27 0.20
CA THR A 70 -4.52 4.23 -0.93
C THR A 70 -5.36 3.79 -2.14
N LEU A 71 -6.38 3.00 -1.86
CA LEU A 71 -7.32 2.43 -2.84
C LEU A 71 -8.26 3.52 -3.41
N PRO A 72 -9.10 3.19 -4.41
CA PRO A 72 -10.21 4.06 -4.77
C PRO A 72 -11.14 4.31 -3.57
N THR A 73 -11.68 5.54 -3.47
CA THR A 73 -12.49 5.99 -2.32
C THR A 73 -13.61 5.03 -1.93
N TYR A 74 -14.34 4.46 -2.90
CA TYR A 74 -15.45 3.55 -2.62
C TYR A 74 -15.02 2.24 -1.91
N MET A 75 -13.73 1.92 -1.91
CA MET A 75 -13.17 0.73 -1.24
C MET A 75 -12.61 1.05 0.16
N HIS A 76 -12.39 2.33 0.49
CA HIS A 76 -11.75 2.74 1.74
C HIS A 76 -12.43 2.15 2.96
N LYS A 77 -13.76 2.32 3.08
CA LYS A 77 -14.55 1.85 4.21
C LYS A 77 -14.29 0.37 4.50
N ASP A 78 -14.49 -0.49 3.51
CA ASP A 78 -14.48 -1.94 3.72
C ASP A 78 -13.06 -2.44 4.05
N PHE A 79 -12.04 -1.89 3.39
CA PHE A 79 -10.64 -2.29 3.60
C PHE A 79 -10.06 -1.73 4.91
N THR A 80 -10.46 -0.52 5.30
CA THR A 80 -10.12 0.04 6.61
C THR A 80 -10.75 -0.78 7.74
N ILE A 81 -12.04 -1.13 7.63
CA ILE A 81 -12.71 -1.97 8.65
C ILE A 81 -11.99 -3.32 8.79
N LYS A 82 -11.74 -4.00 7.68
CA LYS A 82 -11.02 -5.29 7.68
C LYS A 82 -9.66 -5.23 8.40
N ALA A 83 -8.88 -4.18 8.14
CA ALA A 83 -7.57 -4.03 8.79
C ALA A 83 -7.70 -3.71 10.29
N LEU A 84 -8.65 -2.84 10.68
CA LEU A 84 -8.91 -2.51 12.08
C LEU A 84 -9.40 -3.72 12.87
N GLU A 85 -10.23 -4.59 12.28
CA GLU A 85 -10.69 -5.85 12.89
C GLU A 85 -9.55 -6.83 13.17
N ARG A 86 -8.43 -6.71 12.44
CA ARG A 86 -7.18 -7.46 12.71
C ARG A 86 -6.29 -6.79 13.75
N GLY A 87 -6.69 -5.65 14.31
CA GLY A 87 -5.92 -4.89 15.30
C GLY A 87 -4.82 -4.01 14.70
N LEU A 88 -4.81 -3.79 13.38
CA LEU A 88 -3.81 -2.96 12.72
C LEU A 88 -4.15 -1.47 12.84
N ASN A 89 -3.12 -0.63 12.95
CA ASN A 89 -3.30 0.81 12.79
C ASN A 89 -3.58 1.14 11.32
N VAL A 90 -4.51 2.06 11.05
CA VAL A 90 -4.89 2.37 9.66
C VAL A 90 -4.71 3.85 9.35
N LEU A 91 -3.95 4.13 8.28
CA LEU A 91 -4.02 5.40 7.57
C LEU A 91 -4.90 5.22 6.34
N CYS A 92 -6.06 5.87 6.31
CA CYS A 92 -6.95 5.91 5.16
C CYS A 92 -6.73 7.20 4.37
N GLU A 93 -6.51 7.12 3.06
CA GLU A 93 -6.43 8.31 2.22
C GLU A 93 -7.76 9.08 2.20
N LYS A 94 -7.66 10.37 1.86
CA LYS A 94 -8.81 11.25 1.67
C LYS A 94 -9.34 11.14 0.23
N PRO A 95 -10.65 11.42 0.03
CA PRO A 95 -11.69 11.48 1.05
C PRO A 95 -11.91 10.09 1.68
N MET A 96 -12.37 10.08 2.94
CA MET A 96 -12.45 8.84 3.72
C MET A 96 -13.47 7.84 3.13
N ALA A 97 -14.54 8.34 2.52
CA ALA A 97 -15.57 7.55 1.81
C ALA A 97 -16.38 8.45 0.88
#